data_AF-A0A5C1MCJ9-F1
#
_entry.id   AF-A0A5C1MCJ9-F1
#
_cell.length_a   1.000
_cell.length_b   1.000
_cell.length_c   1.000
_cell.angle_alpha   90.00
_cell.angle_beta   90.00
_cell.angle_gamma   90.00
#
_symmetry.space_group_name_H-M   'P 1'
#
loop_
_entity.id
_entity.type
_entity.pdbx_description
1 polymer ?
#
loop_
_entity_poly.entity_id
_entity_poly.type
_entity_poly.pdbx_seq_one_letter_code
_entity_poly.pdbx_strand_id
1 'polypeptide(L)'
;MKMNICMVGALLLLGVAASGCANNRDLIAKSVIPARNDVFTEGGNGAQAGRAVVDFTLLVKSNLYYLMGTYGKHTAPPYRAHLNIDGQTTILEADPILEDNNSVGLKAPESGTGWKYQFSKRLTLAPGKHRLSIALPIDDVIVEREIEIRPGINTVAVTPVYKRKMLRPYKGENFSAGVKTVEIAVN
;
A
#
# COMPACT_ATOMS: atom_id res chain seq x y z
N MET A 1 16.81 -11.79 -74.50
CA MET A 1 16.90 -12.89 -73.51
C MET A 1 16.30 -12.37 -72.21
N LYS A 2 15.02 -12.67 -71.88
CA LYS A 2 14.54 -13.86 -71.14
C LYS A 2 15.41 -14.23 -69.93
N MET A 3 14.89 -14.01 -68.71
CA MET A 3 14.42 -15.03 -67.72
C MET A 3 14.46 -14.40 -66.31
N ASN A 4 13.34 -13.92 -65.75
CA ASN A 4 12.34 -14.60 -64.91
C ASN A 4 12.85 -15.37 -63.66
N ILE A 5 12.30 -14.93 -62.51
CA ILE A 5 11.74 -15.74 -61.41
C ILE A 5 12.73 -16.45 -60.48
N CYS A 6 12.75 -16.01 -59.22
CA CYS A 6 12.42 -16.82 -58.04
C CYS A 6 12.80 -16.04 -56.77
N MET A 7 11.83 -15.79 -55.89
CA MET A 7 11.88 -16.23 -54.49
C MET A 7 11.02 -15.31 -53.62
N VAL A 8 9.76 -15.70 -53.49
CA VAL A 8 8.91 -15.39 -52.35
C VAL A 8 9.62 -15.93 -51.10
N GLY A 9 10.01 -15.04 -50.19
CA GLY A 9 10.50 -15.35 -48.84
C GLY A 9 10.04 -14.23 -47.93
N ALA A 10 8.90 -14.38 -47.27
CA ALA A 10 8.76 -15.03 -45.97
C ALA A 10 8.93 -14.04 -44.81
N LEU A 11 7.84 -13.92 -44.04
CA LEU A 11 7.77 -13.63 -42.62
C LEU A 11 8.08 -12.21 -42.13
N LEU A 12 6.98 -11.49 -41.82
CA LEU A 12 6.64 -11.07 -40.45
C LEU A 12 7.84 -10.90 -39.51
N LEU A 13 8.47 -9.74 -39.52
CA LEU A 13 9.40 -9.34 -38.46
C LEU A 13 8.71 -8.35 -37.52
N LEU A 14 8.31 -8.94 -36.39
CA LEU A 14 8.30 -8.40 -35.03
C LEU A 14 7.47 -7.15 -34.77
N GLY A 15 6.24 -7.42 -34.32
CA GLY A 15 5.65 -6.65 -33.24
C GLY A 15 6.54 -6.70 -32.01
N VAL A 16 6.92 -5.52 -31.51
CA VAL A 16 7.19 -5.31 -30.10
C VAL A 16 5.97 -4.57 -29.58
N ALA A 17 4.91 -5.33 -29.26
CA ALA A 17 3.86 -4.81 -28.41
C ALA A 17 4.53 -4.51 -27.07
N ALA A 18 4.62 -3.22 -26.73
CA ALA A 18 4.99 -2.74 -25.42
C ALA A 18 3.89 -3.12 -24.41
N SER A 19 3.81 -4.40 -24.06
CA SER A 19 2.94 -4.92 -23.02
C SER A 19 3.81 -5.39 -21.86
N GLY A 20 4.18 -4.46 -20.98
CA GLY A 20 4.91 -4.79 -19.76
C GLY A 20 5.50 -3.55 -19.11
N CYS A 21 4.66 -2.84 -18.34
CA CYS A 21 4.98 -1.84 -17.29
C CYS A 21 3.92 -0.71 -17.23
N ALA A 22 2.64 -0.99 -17.47
CA ALA A 22 1.55 -0.08 -17.13
C ALA A 22 0.75 -0.71 -15.98
N ASN A 23 1.36 -0.83 -14.80
CA ASN A 23 0.67 -1.36 -13.63
C ASN A 23 0.77 -0.36 -12.47
N ASN A 24 -0.39 0.05 -11.97
CA ASN A 24 -0.68 0.84 -10.77
C ASN A 24 -0.19 2.30 -10.67
N ARG A 25 0.83 2.76 -11.40
CA ARG A 25 1.32 4.16 -11.26
C ARG A 25 0.25 5.22 -11.51
N ASP A 26 -0.59 5.06 -12.54
CA ASP A 26 -1.67 6.00 -12.83
C ASP A 26 -2.81 5.95 -11.79
N LEU A 27 -3.06 4.78 -11.20
CA LEU A 27 -4.07 4.61 -10.15
C LEU A 27 -3.60 5.20 -8.82
N ILE A 28 -2.31 5.03 -8.51
CA ILE A 28 -1.67 5.70 -7.38
C ILE A 28 -1.73 7.21 -7.60
N ALA A 29 -1.29 7.72 -8.75
CA ALA A 29 -1.34 9.15 -9.06
C ALA A 29 -2.76 9.74 -8.90
N LYS A 30 -3.78 9.02 -9.36
CA LYS A 30 -5.18 9.45 -9.23
C LYS A 30 -5.72 9.37 -7.80
N SER A 31 -5.29 8.41 -6.98
CA SER A 31 -5.71 8.33 -5.57
C SER A 31 -4.97 9.35 -4.67
N VAL A 32 -3.80 9.84 -5.11
CA VAL A 32 -3.04 10.88 -4.40
C VAL A 32 -3.66 12.27 -4.57
N ILE A 33 -4.27 12.58 -5.71
CA ILE A 33 -4.75 13.93 -6.00
C ILE A 33 -6.10 14.18 -5.28
N PRO A 34 -6.17 15.14 -4.35
CA PRO A 34 -7.43 15.47 -3.70
C PRO A 34 -8.38 16.11 -4.70
N ALA A 35 -9.59 15.54 -4.83
CA ALA A 35 -10.69 16.12 -5.59
C ALA A 35 -11.67 16.88 -4.69
N ARG A 36 -11.61 16.65 -3.38
CA ARG A 36 -12.47 17.23 -2.34
C ARG A 36 -11.68 17.53 -1.09
N ASN A 37 -12.15 18.50 -0.31
CA ASN A 37 -11.54 18.92 0.96
C ASN A 37 -12.56 19.05 2.12
N ASP A 38 -13.79 18.56 1.91
CA ASP A 38 -14.96 18.77 2.77
C ASP A 38 -15.54 17.47 3.38
N VAL A 39 -14.94 16.32 3.08
CA VAL A 39 -15.37 14.98 3.52
C VAL A 39 -15.02 14.75 4.99
N PHE A 40 -13.76 15.03 5.35
CA PHE A 40 -13.27 14.84 6.71
C PHE A 40 -12.41 16.01 7.19
N THR A 41 -12.31 16.12 8.51
CA THR A 41 -11.35 16.99 9.19
C THR A 41 -10.37 16.14 9.98
N GLU A 42 -9.10 16.52 9.95
CA GLU A 42 -8.04 15.87 10.73
C GLU A 42 -8.05 16.42 12.17
N GLY A 43 -7.89 15.54 13.16
CA GLY A 43 -7.73 15.98 14.55
C GLY A 43 -9.01 16.56 15.16
N GLY A 44 -10.00 15.71 15.42
CA GLY A 44 -11.21 16.08 16.17
C GLY A 44 -11.13 15.69 17.66
N ASN A 45 -11.58 16.59 18.53
CA ASN A 45 -11.81 16.29 19.95
C ASN A 45 -13.23 15.75 20.14
N GLY A 46 -13.36 14.42 20.14
CA GLY A 46 -14.62 13.73 20.43
C GLY A 46 -15.66 13.77 19.31
N ALA A 47 -16.71 12.95 19.46
CA ALA A 47 -17.83 12.92 18.54
C ALA A 47 -18.64 14.21 18.66
N GLN A 48 -18.55 15.07 17.65
CA GLN A 48 -19.43 16.24 17.52
C GLN A 48 -20.82 15.78 17.05
N ALA A 49 -21.87 16.49 17.45
CA ALA A 49 -23.23 16.16 17.02
C ALA A 49 -23.32 16.11 15.48
N GLY A 50 -23.81 14.98 14.95
CA GLY A 50 -23.90 14.75 13.50
C GLY A 50 -22.61 14.32 12.81
N ARG A 51 -21.51 14.10 13.55
CA ARG A 51 -20.25 13.56 13.03
C ARG A 51 -19.81 12.32 13.80
N ALA A 52 -19.04 11.48 13.12
CA ALA A 52 -18.37 10.32 13.67
C ALA A 52 -16.86 10.59 13.74
N VAL A 53 -16.22 10.05 14.77
CA VAL A 53 -14.77 9.98 14.89
C VAL A 53 -14.31 8.63 14.35
N VAL A 54 -13.26 8.65 13.55
CA VAL A 54 -12.63 7.45 13.00
C VAL A 54 -11.15 7.45 13.38
N ASP A 55 -10.76 6.45 14.15
CA ASP A 55 -9.37 6.16 14.46
C ASP A 55 -8.84 5.15 13.44
N PHE A 56 -8.02 5.65 12.52
CA PHE A 56 -7.36 4.84 11.50
C PHE A 56 -6.02 4.33 12.04
N THR A 57 -5.75 3.04 11.86
CA THR A 57 -4.46 2.42 12.18
C THR A 57 -3.97 1.52 11.07
N LEU A 58 -2.68 1.62 10.73
CA LEU A 58 -1.97 0.73 9.82
C LEU A 58 -0.61 0.40 10.41
N LEU A 59 -0.32 -0.88 10.60
CA LEU A 59 0.99 -1.35 11.03
C LEU A 59 1.62 -2.13 9.89
N VAL A 60 2.79 -1.71 9.43
CA VAL A 60 3.49 -2.37 8.33
C VAL A 60 4.98 -2.48 8.62
N LYS A 61 5.56 -3.60 8.24
CA LYS A 61 6.99 -3.86 8.33
C LYS A 61 7.57 -3.90 6.93
N SER A 62 8.69 -3.23 6.74
CA SER A 62 9.43 -3.19 5.48
C SER A 62 10.84 -3.73 5.68
N ASN A 63 11.46 -4.15 4.56
CA ASN A 63 12.79 -4.71 4.57
C ASN A 63 13.81 -3.67 5.08
N LEU A 64 14.88 -4.16 5.71
CA LEU A 64 16.06 -3.35 5.96
C LEU A 64 17.09 -3.59 4.86
N TYR A 65 17.93 -2.60 4.59
CA TYR A 65 19.19 -2.86 3.89
C TYR A 65 20.32 -2.79 4.89
N TYR A 66 21.30 -3.69 4.75
CA TYR A 66 22.49 -3.73 5.59
C TYR A 66 23.71 -3.50 4.71
N LEU A 67 24.45 -2.42 4.96
CA LEU A 67 25.63 -2.04 4.20
C LEU A 67 26.73 -1.58 5.17
N MET A 68 27.93 -2.14 4.99
CA MET A 68 29.15 -1.74 5.75
C MET A 68 28.96 -1.67 7.27
N GLY A 69 28.32 -2.68 7.88
CA GLY A 69 28.15 -2.72 9.35
C GLY A 69 26.99 -1.90 9.89
N THR A 70 26.21 -1.25 9.02
CA THR A 70 25.11 -0.37 9.41
C THR A 70 23.81 -0.76 8.74
N TYR A 71 22.72 -0.72 9.52
CA TYR A 71 21.37 -0.84 8.97
C TYR A 71 20.95 0.50 8.40
N GLY A 72 20.69 0.51 7.10
CA GLY A 72 20.12 1.67 6.48
C GLY A 72 18.60 1.59 6.43
N LYS A 73 17.98 2.73 6.74
CA LYS A 73 16.57 2.96 6.42
C LYS A 73 16.46 3.05 4.91
N HIS A 74 15.43 2.43 4.31
CA HIS A 74 14.95 2.87 3.00
C HIS A 74 14.54 4.34 3.15
N THR A 75 15.50 5.23 2.92
CA THR A 75 15.47 6.64 3.33
C THR A 75 14.84 7.51 2.26
N ALA A 76 14.74 7.03 1.03
CA ALA A 76 14.18 7.77 -0.08
C ALA A 76 13.50 6.82 -1.09
N PRO A 77 12.20 7.00 -1.37
CA PRO A 77 11.26 7.86 -0.66
C PRO A 77 10.91 7.32 0.75
N PRO A 78 10.47 8.17 1.69
CA PRO A 78 9.95 7.73 2.98
C PRO A 78 8.74 6.81 2.80
N TYR A 79 8.57 5.84 3.70
CA TYR A 79 7.40 4.96 3.68
C TYR A 79 6.16 5.78 4.08
N ARG A 80 5.37 6.12 3.08
CA ARG A 80 4.12 6.87 3.22
C ARG A 80 2.95 5.98 2.83
N ALA A 81 1.84 6.13 3.52
CA ALA A 81 0.56 5.58 3.09
C ALA A 81 -0.36 6.74 2.73
N HIS A 82 -1.09 6.62 1.63
CA HIS A 82 -2.06 7.63 1.22
C HIS A 82 -3.45 7.09 1.53
N LEU A 83 -4.20 7.85 2.30
CA LEU A 83 -5.56 7.53 2.68
C LEU A 83 -6.50 8.48 1.94
N ASN A 84 -7.42 7.94 1.15
CA ASN A 84 -8.45 8.72 0.49
C ASN A 84 -9.84 8.22 0.93
N ILE A 85 -10.71 9.16 1.29
CA ILE A 85 -12.10 8.91 1.65
C ILE A 85 -12.96 9.83 0.80
N ASP A 86 -13.84 9.25 -0.01
CA ASP A 86 -14.76 9.95 -0.92
C ASP A 86 -14.11 11.05 -1.78
N GLY A 87 -12.84 10.87 -2.18
CA GLY A 87 -12.12 11.82 -3.01
C GLY A 87 -11.32 12.88 -2.26
N GLN A 88 -11.38 12.93 -0.93
CA GLN A 88 -10.44 13.72 -0.12
C GLN A 88 -9.27 12.83 0.31
N THR A 89 -8.03 13.31 0.13
CA THR A 89 -6.81 12.54 0.43
C THR A 89 -6.04 13.16 1.60
N THR A 90 -5.48 12.32 2.46
CA THR A 90 -4.46 12.68 3.46
C THR A 90 -3.27 11.73 3.35
N ILE A 91 -2.08 12.23 3.70
CA ILE A 91 -0.84 11.45 3.73
C ILE A 91 -0.59 11.02 5.17
N LEU A 92 -0.31 9.74 5.35
CA LEU A 92 0.10 9.14 6.61
C LEU A 92 1.61 9.02 6.62
N GLU A 93 2.23 9.64 7.62
CA GLU A 93 3.66 9.59 7.87
C GLU A 93 3.89 8.94 9.24
N ALA A 94 4.92 8.11 9.34
CA ALA A 94 5.32 7.46 10.57
C ALA A 94 6.83 7.32 10.60
N ASP A 95 7.43 7.50 11.78
CA ASP A 95 8.84 7.26 11.96
C ASP A 95 9.15 5.75 11.95
N PRO A 96 10.20 5.31 11.23
CA PRO A 96 10.61 3.92 11.23
C PRO A 96 11.23 3.53 12.57
N ILE A 97 10.72 2.47 13.16
CA ILE A 97 11.27 1.83 14.36
C ILE A 97 12.00 0.56 13.93
N LEU A 98 13.27 0.41 14.29
CA LEU A 98 14.01 -0.83 14.03
C LEU A 98 13.44 -1.93 14.92
N GLU A 99 12.92 -2.98 14.31
CA GLU A 99 12.35 -4.12 15.03
C GLU A 99 13.08 -5.39 14.64
N ASP A 100 13.64 -6.08 15.64
CA ASP A 100 14.16 -7.43 15.50
C ASP A 100 13.23 -8.45 16.14
N ASN A 101 12.44 -9.13 15.32
CA ASN A 101 11.40 -10.03 15.79
C ASN A 101 11.76 -11.49 15.49
N ASN A 102 12.91 -11.94 15.99
CA ASN A 102 13.40 -13.31 15.83
C ASN A 102 12.69 -14.34 16.75
N SER A 103 11.91 -13.86 17.73
CA SER A 103 11.24 -14.69 18.74
C SER A 103 9.86 -15.22 18.33
N VAL A 104 9.22 -14.63 17.31
CA VAL A 104 7.84 -14.96 16.87
C VAL A 104 7.81 -16.08 15.82
N GLY A 105 8.72 -17.06 15.94
CA GLY A 105 8.77 -18.26 15.10
C GLY A 105 9.01 -18.01 13.59
N LEU A 106 9.62 -18.96 12.89
CA LEU A 106 9.97 -18.81 11.47
C LEU A 106 8.76 -18.69 10.52
N LYS A 107 7.52 -18.87 11.01
CA LYS A 107 6.30 -18.89 10.20
C LYS A 107 5.50 -17.59 10.22
N ALA A 108 5.76 -16.66 11.15
CA ALA A 108 5.03 -15.41 11.14
C ALA A 108 5.57 -14.48 10.02
N PRO A 109 4.68 -13.81 9.26
CA PRO A 109 5.12 -13.01 8.12
C PRO A 109 6.05 -11.85 8.47
N GLU A 110 6.01 -11.35 9.71
CA GLU A 110 6.83 -10.25 10.19
C GLU A 110 8.09 -10.69 10.96
N SER A 111 8.39 -12.00 11.00
CA SER A 111 9.56 -12.52 11.70
C SER A 111 10.88 -12.10 11.04
N GLY A 112 11.83 -11.68 11.86
CA GLY A 112 13.15 -11.19 11.45
C GLY A 112 13.36 -9.70 11.72
N THR A 113 14.50 -9.18 11.28
CA THR A 113 14.90 -7.79 11.47
C THR A 113 14.41 -6.90 10.33
N GLY A 114 13.70 -5.81 10.64
CA GLY A 114 13.18 -4.87 9.64
C GLY A 114 12.74 -3.54 10.22
N TRP A 115 12.27 -2.62 9.37
CA TRP A 115 11.73 -1.34 9.81
C TRP A 115 10.21 -1.45 9.97
N LYS A 116 9.72 -1.22 11.19
CA LYS A 116 8.29 -1.18 11.51
C LYS A 116 7.79 0.26 11.45
N TYR A 117 6.65 0.44 10.82
CA TYR A 117 5.93 1.71 10.71
C TYR A 117 4.55 1.55 11.32
N GLN A 118 4.19 2.46 12.21
CA GLN A 118 2.87 2.51 12.84
C GLN A 118 2.22 3.83 12.45
N PHE A 119 1.35 3.77 11.45
CA PHE A 119 0.54 4.91 11.04
C PHE A 119 -0.72 4.98 11.89
N SER A 120 -0.99 6.15 12.44
CA SER A 120 -2.27 6.43 13.09
C SER A 120 -2.77 7.80 12.68
N LYS A 121 -4.09 7.89 12.46
CA LYS A 121 -4.73 9.17 12.14
C LYS A 121 -6.13 9.18 12.72
N ARG A 122 -6.45 10.24 13.44
CA ARG A 122 -7.81 10.50 13.90
C ARG A 122 -8.51 11.46 12.93
N LEU A 123 -9.62 11.01 12.38
CA LEU A 123 -10.45 11.75 11.44
C LEU A 123 -11.84 11.99 12.03
N THR A 124 -12.50 13.04 11.56
CA THR A 124 -13.91 13.28 11.86
C THR A 124 -14.67 13.49 10.55
N LEU A 125 -15.72 12.72 10.33
CA LEU A 125 -16.53 12.71 9.08
C LEU A 125 -18.01 12.43 9.37
N ALA A 126 -18.87 12.58 8.38
CA ALA A 126 -20.27 12.21 8.52
C ALA A 126 -20.42 10.70 8.79
N PRO A 127 -21.44 10.24 9.51
CA PRO A 127 -21.78 8.82 9.56
C PRO A 127 -22.42 8.38 8.23
N GLY A 128 -22.26 7.11 7.87
CA GLY A 128 -22.81 6.51 6.66
C GLY A 128 -21.82 5.65 5.89
N LYS A 129 -22.14 5.39 4.62
CA LYS A 129 -21.27 4.63 3.71
C LYS A 129 -20.24 5.56 3.09
N HIS A 130 -18.98 5.14 3.13
CA HIS A 130 -17.86 5.88 2.56
C HIS A 130 -17.00 4.95 1.71
N ARG A 131 -16.43 5.51 0.65
CA ARG A 131 -15.48 4.82 -0.22
C ARG A 131 -14.08 5.16 0.24
N LEU A 132 -13.46 4.22 0.93
CA LEU A 132 -12.09 4.34 1.43
C LEU A 132 -11.13 3.69 0.45
N SER A 133 -10.04 4.37 0.13
CA SER A 133 -8.91 3.80 -0.58
C SER A 133 -7.60 4.06 0.13
N ILE A 134 -6.72 3.06 0.12
CA ILE A 134 -5.38 3.11 0.70
C ILE A 134 -4.39 2.78 -0.38
N ALA A 135 -3.41 3.65 -0.58
CA ALA A 135 -2.27 3.38 -1.43
C ALA A 135 -0.98 3.29 -0.61
N LEU A 136 -0.18 2.28 -0.90
CA LEU A 136 1.19 2.09 -0.41
C LEU A 136 2.13 2.21 -1.62
N PRO A 137 2.63 3.42 -1.94
CA PRO A 137 3.39 3.65 -3.17
C PRO A 137 4.68 2.83 -3.28
N ILE A 138 5.34 2.55 -2.15
CA ILE A 138 6.60 1.77 -2.15
C ILE A 138 6.37 0.31 -2.60
N ASP A 139 5.20 -0.26 -2.29
CA ASP A 139 4.87 -1.64 -2.63
C ASP A 139 3.98 -1.77 -3.88
N ASP A 140 3.68 -0.64 -4.55
CA ASP A 140 2.73 -0.53 -5.66
C ASP A 140 1.33 -1.11 -5.34
N VAL A 141 0.88 -0.97 -4.08
CA VAL A 141 -0.42 -1.49 -3.61
C VAL A 141 -1.45 -0.36 -3.57
N ILE A 142 -2.63 -0.60 -4.11
CA ILE A 142 -3.82 0.22 -3.91
C ILE A 142 -5.02 -0.70 -3.63
N VAL A 143 -5.77 -0.40 -2.57
CA VAL A 143 -6.99 -1.12 -2.20
C VAL A 143 -8.10 -0.12 -2.01
N GLU A 144 -9.25 -0.37 -2.63
CA GLU A 144 -10.47 0.41 -2.49
C GLU A 144 -11.56 -0.47 -1.85
N ARG A 145 -12.29 0.08 -0.87
CA ARG A 145 -13.31 -0.63 -0.11
C ARG A 145 -14.41 0.33 0.33
N GLU A 146 -15.66 -0.09 0.18
CA GLU A 146 -16.78 0.57 0.86
C GLU A 146 -16.76 0.19 2.35
N ILE A 147 -16.80 1.20 3.21
CA ILE A 147 -16.87 1.07 4.66
C ILE A 147 -18.12 1.76 5.18
N GLU A 148 -18.66 1.29 6.30
CA GLU A 148 -19.79 1.90 6.99
C GLU A 148 -19.31 2.50 8.31
N ILE A 149 -19.48 3.80 8.47
CA ILE A 149 -19.12 4.57 9.65
C ILE A 149 -20.38 4.82 10.46
N ARG A 150 -20.39 4.35 11.71
CA ARG A 150 -21.50 4.56 12.64
C ARG A 150 -21.34 5.88 13.39
N PRO A 151 -22.44 6.47 13.89
CA PRO A 151 -22.32 7.58 14.84
C PRO A 151 -21.46 7.19 16.06
N GLY A 152 -20.62 8.10 16.55
CA GLY A 152 -19.72 7.85 17.67
C GLY A 152 -18.26 7.63 17.25
N ILE A 153 -17.55 6.74 17.95
CA ILE A 153 -16.14 6.42 17.70
C ILE A 153 -16.08 5.09 16.96
N ASN A 154 -15.38 5.07 15.84
CA ASN A 154 -15.14 3.86 15.04
C ASN A 154 -13.63 3.66 14.91
N THR A 155 -13.21 2.41 14.79
CA THR A 155 -11.82 2.07 14.52
C THR A 155 -11.71 1.43 13.15
N VAL A 156 -10.89 2.00 12.27
CA VAL A 156 -10.54 1.41 10.98
C VAL A 156 -9.14 0.84 11.09
N ALA A 157 -9.05 -0.49 11.19
CA ALA A 157 -7.79 -1.21 11.26
C ALA A 157 -7.42 -1.74 9.88
N VAL A 158 -6.16 -1.51 9.49
CA VAL A 158 -5.62 -1.93 8.20
C VAL A 158 -4.44 -2.84 8.43
N THR A 159 -4.57 -4.07 7.94
CA THR A 159 -3.58 -5.12 8.14
C THR A 159 -2.91 -5.46 6.81
N PRO A 160 -1.57 -5.42 6.72
CA PRO A 160 -0.88 -5.82 5.50
C PRO A 160 -0.90 -7.33 5.33
N VAL A 161 -1.12 -7.77 4.09
CA VAL A 161 -0.90 -9.16 3.66
C VAL A 161 0.36 -9.15 2.81
N TYR A 162 1.37 -9.90 3.22
CA TYR A 162 2.69 -9.85 2.58
C TYR A 162 2.80 -10.80 1.38
N LYS A 163 3.71 -10.48 0.46
CA LYS A 163 4.06 -11.37 -0.66
C LYS A 163 4.74 -12.63 -0.13
N ARG A 164 4.62 -13.72 -0.89
CA ARG A 164 5.23 -15.01 -0.54
C ARG A 164 6.64 -15.11 -1.10
N LYS A 165 7.59 -15.52 -0.26
CA LYS A 165 8.91 -16.01 -0.71
C LYS A 165 8.80 -17.49 -1.07
N MET A 166 9.36 -17.85 -2.23
CA MET A 166 9.36 -19.23 -2.73
C MET A 166 10.59 -20.02 -2.24
N LEU A 167 11.68 -19.35 -1.90
CA LEU A 167 12.96 -19.96 -1.52
C LEU A 167 13.06 -20.19 -0.01
N ARG A 168 13.65 -21.33 0.36
CA ARG A 168 14.02 -21.65 1.76
C ARG A 168 15.17 -20.73 2.23
N PRO A 169 15.30 -20.48 3.55
CA PRO A 169 14.49 -21.00 4.66
C PRO A 169 13.15 -20.25 4.87
N TYR A 170 12.95 -19.11 4.21
CA TYR A 170 11.83 -18.20 4.45
C TYR A 170 10.59 -18.49 3.60
N LYS A 171 10.28 -19.76 3.32
CA LYS A 171 9.13 -20.13 2.48
C LYS A 171 7.81 -19.77 3.17
N GLY A 172 7.05 -18.84 2.60
CA GLY A 172 5.82 -18.32 3.19
C GLY A 172 5.63 -16.84 2.93
N GLU A 173 4.58 -16.26 3.50
CA GLU A 173 4.39 -14.80 3.51
C GLU A 173 5.50 -14.17 4.34
N ASN A 174 6.08 -13.07 3.83
CA ASN A 174 7.20 -12.43 4.51
C ASN A 174 7.29 -10.95 4.17
N PHE A 175 7.46 -10.10 5.18
CA PHE A 175 7.56 -8.66 5.03
C PHE A 175 8.68 -8.22 4.11
N SER A 176 9.80 -8.96 4.07
CA SER A 176 10.93 -8.66 3.20
C SER A 176 10.65 -8.91 1.70
N ALA A 177 9.53 -9.56 1.35
CA ALA A 177 9.05 -9.65 -0.02
C ALA A 177 8.14 -8.48 -0.42
N GLY A 178 7.81 -7.58 0.51
CA GLY A 178 6.90 -6.46 0.31
C GLY A 178 5.43 -6.81 0.55
N VAL A 179 4.59 -5.78 0.58
CA VAL A 179 3.14 -5.92 0.76
C VAL A 179 2.49 -6.37 -0.54
N LYS A 180 1.58 -7.35 -0.47
CA LYS A 180 0.78 -7.84 -1.59
C LYS A 180 -0.54 -7.08 -1.70
N THR A 181 -1.22 -6.91 -0.58
CA THR A 181 -2.51 -6.22 -0.44
C THR A 181 -2.68 -5.79 1.01
N VAL A 182 -3.73 -5.03 1.32
CA VAL A 182 -4.17 -4.77 2.68
C VAL A 182 -5.58 -5.29 2.90
N GLU A 183 -5.88 -5.67 4.15
CA GLU A 183 -7.22 -6.00 4.63
C GLU A 183 -7.71 -4.86 5.51
N ILE A 184 -8.99 -4.49 5.36
CA ILE A 184 -9.60 -3.36 6.07
C ILE A 184 -10.74 -3.90 6.94
N ALA A 185 -10.67 -3.62 8.23
CA ALA A 185 -11.71 -3.95 9.20
C ALA A 185 -12.22 -2.67 9.88
N VAL A 186 -13.53 -2.58 10.06
CA VAL A 186 -14.19 -1.48 10.78
C VAL A 186 -14.87 -2.03 12.01
N ASN A 187 -14.55 -1.47 13.17
CA ASN A 187 -15.09 -1.85 14.47
C ASN A 187 -15.79 -0.68 15.15
#